data_AF-A0A162H286-F1
#
_entry.id   AF-A0A162H286-F1
#
_cell.length_a   1.000
_cell.length_b   1.000
_cell.length_c   1.000
_cell.angle_alpha   90.00
_cell.angle_beta   90.00
_cell.angle_gamma   90.00
#
_symmetry.space_group_name_H-M   'P 1'
#
loop_
_entity.id
_entity.type
_entity.pdbx_description
1 polymer ?
#
loop_
_entity_poly.entity_id
_entity_poly.type
_entity_poly.pdbx_seq_one_letter_code
_entity_poly.pdbx_strand_id
1 'polypeptide(L)'
;MPQTKNRDHLSSSVDVVIDDYEVRPDSRNTFDSLRGHLAELPQVAAGAVSMEEADRWLHAASKVWSTGGVYQLLQQSKGFGALDMRALYADASGEYYPGYSASEVIDQKLLRRVALPATQRYSGEKLLERIAKTVVIEQHGLERSLEAEGFIAKHDTTTGVPWMIGRAPLIGVTGDSKTLFDIQVATEGNRLLHDETTLSYLSLCAANKGVALDGLIMITVEAEPGFSATIQSIAQVSQNAKDMVGELASEFALNMPDGLRVSLAGVTPNPQLMQELADLGMARWEGAVMSGAGLTVEQQKPAPLPVAGYDEVADAQRRYLGAQAVEQAAKSERQKAKIQYENVVRALEETHGDFELPLKYPAIQTRITTDWGAAAEYIEEVANVPKSRLYETEVDARRLSLAYEAGSNEPVSKFEIVGKPDPDKITDIAKQLGISLEPFAAVQKTAISPTTTRGEEFSVLTEHRAAAHEAVSALVTQSANSPTLRDGTLYKSPPGPAKTAGVDLEPAREHGPSKMNMGV
;
A
#
# COMPACT_ATOMS: atom_id res chain seq x y z
N MET A 1 67.43 9.70 -20.80
CA MET A 1 66.86 8.54 -20.09
C MET A 1 65.37 8.77 -19.92
N PRO A 2 64.53 7.74 -20.09
CA PRO A 2 63.26 7.88 -20.79
C PRO A 2 62.01 7.95 -19.89
N GLN A 3 61.06 8.74 -20.37
CA GLN A 3 59.60 8.54 -20.40
C GLN A 3 58.95 7.70 -19.28
N THR A 4 58.31 8.38 -18.33
CA THR A 4 57.17 7.81 -17.59
C THR A 4 55.90 8.02 -18.42
N LYS A 5 55.38 6.88 -18.91
CA LYS A 5 54.16 6.77 -19.71
C LYS A 5 52.92 7.21 -18.93
N ASN A 6 52.08 7.98 -19.62
CA ASN A 6 50.64 8.04 -19.45
C ASN A 6 50.05 6.63 -19.20
N ARG A 7 49.25 6.52 -18.15
CA ARG A 7 48.13 5.58 -18.08
C ARG A 7 46.96 6.35 -17.48
N ASP A 8 46.27 7.05 -18.36
CA ASP A 8 44.84 7.29 -18.21
C ASP A 8 44.17 5.92 -18.22
N HIS A 9 43.84 5.43 -17.03
CA HIS A 9 42.79 4.43 -16.86
C HIS A 9 41.66 5.15 -16.15
N LEU A 10 40.71 5.63 -16.95
CA LEU A 10 39.33 5.86 -16.52
C LEU A 10 38.78 4.53 -16.01
N SER A 11 39.07 4.21 -14.75
CA SER A 11 38.30 3.25 -13.98
C SER A 11 36.96 3.92 -13.68
N SER A 12 35.97 3.68 -14.53
CA SER A 12 34.57 3.99 -14.23
C SER A 12 34.12 3.10 -13.07
N SER A 13 34.40 3.53 -11.85
CA SER A 13 33.83 2.95 -10.63
C SER A 13 32.36 3.30 -10.59
N VAL A 14 31.50 2.36 -11.02
CA VAL A 14 30.09 2.36 -10.63
C VAL A 14 30.06 1.97 -9.16
N ASP A 15 29.97 2.96 -8.28
CA ASP A 15 29.72 2.73 -6.86
C ASP A 15 28.28 2.22 -6.68
N VAL A 16 28.13 1.03 -6.12
CA VAL A 16 26.80 0.51 -5.73
C VAL A 16 26.36 1.33 -4.52
N VAL A 17 25.42 2.26 -4.75
CA VAL A 17 24.92 3.18 -3.71
C VAL A 17 24.17 2.39 -2.63
N ILE A 18 24.75 2.31 -1.43
CA ILE A 18 24.10 1.83 -0.20
C ILE A 18 24.49 2.82 0.91
N ASP A 19 23.65 3.83 1.14
CA ASP A 19 23.77 4.70 2.31
C ASP A 19 22.89 4.17 3.45
N ASP A 20 23.44 4.13 4.67
CA ASP A 20 22.77 3.98 5.98
C ASP A 20 21.96 2.70 6.32
N TYR A 21 22.42 1.50 5.96
CA TYR A 21 21.84 0.24 6.48
C TYR A 21 22.78 -0.53 7.42
N GLU A 22 22.27 -0.96 8.58
CA GLU A 22 23.00 -1.81 9.53
C GLU A 22 23.44 -3.14 8.88
N VAL A 23 24.73 -3.43 8.94
CA VAL A 23 25.34 -4.63 8.36
C VAL A 23 24.88 -5.88 9.13
N ARG A 24 24.28 -6.85 8.43
CA ARG A 24 23.87 -8.11 9.04
C ARG A 24 25.06 -9.01 9.42
N PRO A 25 25.04 -9.65 10.59
CA PRO A 25 26.12 -10.52 11.07
C PRO A 25 26.30 -11.83 10.27
N ASP A 26 25.33 -12.23 9.44
CA ASP A 26 25.36 -13.44 8.60
C ASP A 26 25.69 -13.18 7.11
N SER A 27 26.05 -11.95 6.77
CA SER A 27 26.26 -11.49 5.39
C SER A 27 27.32 -12.29 4.63
N ARG A 28 28.42 -12.69 5.29
CA ARG A 28 29.48 -13.51 4.66
C ARG A 28 29.00 -14.92 4.32
N ASN A 29 28.25 -15.56 5.20
CA ASN A 29 27.70 -16.90 4.94
C ASN A 29 26.67 -16.87 3.81
N THR A 30 25.85 -15.81 3.76
CA THR A 30 24.91 -15.58 2.65
C THR A 30 25.64 -15.42 1.32
N PHE A 31 26.70 -14.61 1.28
CA PHE A 31 27.53 -14.44 0.10
C PHE A 31 28.14 -15.77 -0.36
N ASP A 32 28.86 -16.46 0.53
CA ASP A 32 29.58 -17.69 0.19
C ASP A 32 28.64 -18.81 -0.30
N SER A 33 27.46 -18.94 0.32
CA SER A 33 26.47 -19.97 -0.05
C SER A 33 25.77 -19.70 -1.39
N LEU A 34 25.59 -18.42 -1.77
CA LEU A 34 24.85 -18.05 -2.97
C LEU A 34 25.72 -17.67 -4.17
N ARG A 35 27.04 -17.50 -3.99
CA ARG A 35 27.97 -17.09 -5.05
C ARG A 35 27.91 -17.97 -6.30
N GLY A 36 27.74 -19.28 -6.13
CA GLY A 36 27.63 -20.23 -7.23
C GLY A 36 26.48 -19.92 -8.20
N HIS A 37 25.41 -19.28 -7.72
CA HIS A 37 24.25 -18.92 -8.56
C HIS A 37 24.49 -17.73 -9.49
N LEU A 38 25.54 -16.93 -9.28
CA LEU A 38 25.81 -15.77 -10.13
C LEU A 38 26.11 -16.17 -11.58
N ALA A 39 26.83 -17.27 -11.78
CA ALA A 39 27.13 -17.80 -13.11
C ALA A 39 25.88 -18.32 -13.85
N GLU A 40 24.79 -18.58 -13.13
CA GLU A 40 23.51 -19.01 -13.71
C GLU A 40 22.63 -17.84 -14.18
N LEU A 41 23.04 -16.60 -13.91
CA LEU A 41 22.31 -15.42 -14.36
C LEU A 41 22.54 -15.20 -15.86
N PRO A 42 21.49 -15.07 -16.69
CA PRO A 42 21.62 -14.96 -18.16
C PRO A 42 22.60 -13.88 -18.63
N GLN A 43 22.54 -12.69 -18.03
CA GLN A 43 23.40 -11.55 -18.32
C GLN A 43 24.86 -11.77 -17.91
N VAL A 44 25.12 -12.58 -16.88
CA VAL A 44 26.49 -12.96 -16.48
C VAL A 44 27.02 -14.04 -17.43
N ALA A 45 26.21 -15.06 -17.71
CA ALA A 45 26.55 -16.14 -18.63
C ALA A 45 26.81 -15.63 -20.07
N ALA A 46 26.07 -14.60 -20.50
CA ALA A 46 26.27 -13.94 -21.79
C ALA A 46 27.42 -12.93 -21.81
N GLY A 47 28.04 -12.63 -20.67
CA GLY A 47 29.14 -11.67 -20.55
C GLY A 47 28.73 -10.19 -20.57
N ALA A 48 27.43 -9.89 -20.47
CA ALA A 48 26.92 -8.53 -20.35
C ALA A 48 27.24 -7.90 -18.98
N VAL A 49 27.38 -8.74 -17.96
CA VAL A 49 27.84 -8.37 -16.61
C VAL A 49 29.03 -9.25 -16.26
N SER A 50 30.13 -8.66 -15.81
CA SER A 50 31.31 -9.42 -15.39
C SER A 50 31.06 -10.14 -14.06
N MET A 51 31.74 -11.27 -13.84
CA MET A 51 31.66 -11.98 -12.56
C MET A 51 32.12 -11.11 -11.39
N GLU A 52 33.05 -10.18 -11.61
CA GLU A 52 33.51 -9.22 -10.59
C GLU A 52 32.40 -8.23 -10.19
N GLU A 53 31.65 -7.71 -11.16
CA GLU A 53 30.47 -6.87 -10.89
C GLU A 53 29.37 -7.65 -10.17
N ALA A 54 29.11 -8.89 -10.62
CA ALA A 54 28.13 -9.77 -10.00
C ALA A 54 28.50 -10.11 -8.54
N ASP A 55 29.78 -10.40 -8.26
CA ASP A 55 30.30 -10.63 -6.91
C ASP A 55 30.14 -9.37 -6.03
N ARG A 56 30.47 -8.18 -6.56
CA ARG A 56 30.27 -6.92 -5.82
C ARG A 56 28.80 -6.69 -5.47
N TRP A 57 27.90 -6.92 -6.43
CA TRP A 57 26.47 -6.83 -6.22
C TRP A 57 25.97 -7.83 -5.16
N LEU A 58 26.41 -9.10 -5.22
CA LEU A 58 26.00 -10.11 -4.25
C LEU A 58 26.48 -9.76 -2.84
N HIS A 59 27.71 -9.26 -2.73
CA HIS A 59 28.26 -8.81 -1.45
C HIS A 59 27.46 -7.63 -0.87
N ALA A 60 27.09 -6.67 -1.72
CA ALA A 60 26.22 -5.55 -1.36
C ALA A 60 24.82 -6.04 -0.91
N ALA A 61 24.18 -6.92 -1.68
CA ALA A 61 22.87 -7.49 -1.35
C ALA A 61 22.89 -8.28 -0.03
N SER A 62 23.94 -9.07 0.22
CA SER A 62 24.10 -9.89 1.42
C SER A 62 24.25 -9.09 2.70
N LYS A 63 24.65 -7.80 2.63
CA LYS A 63 24.70 -6.93 3.81
C LYS A 63 23.32 -6.49 4.28
N VAL A 64 22.37 -6.36 3.35
CA VAL A 64 21.06 -5.71 3.58
C VAL A 64 19.93 -6.74 3.67
N TRP A 65 20.03 -7.86 2.95
CA TRP A 65 19.00 -8.90 2.89
C TRP A 65 19.40 -10.18 3.62
N SER A 66 18.40 -10.96 4.04
CA SER A 66 18.61 -12.34 4.49
C SER A 66 19.01 -13.26 3.32
N THR A 67 19.56 -14.45 3.60
CA THR A 67 19.88 -15.43 2.55
C THR A 67 18.70 -15.73 1.63
N GLY A 68 17.50 -15.91 2.19
CA GLY A 68 16.29 -16.11 1.39
C GLY A 68 15.91 -14.88 0.55
N GLY A 69 16.14 -13.66 1.06
CA GLY A 69 15.93 -12.42 0.32
C GLY A 69 16.91 -12.25 -0.84
N VAL A 70 18.20 -12.51 -0.62
CA VAL A 70 19.22 -12.49 -1.68
C VAL A 70 18.92 -13.53 -2.75
N TYR A 71 18.52 -14.75 -2.36
CA TYR A 71 18.10 -15.77 -3.31
C TYR A 71 16.91 -15.30 -4.17
N GLN A 72 15.92 -14.61 -3.57
CA GLN A 72 14.81 -14.02 -4.32
C GLN A 72 15.28 -12.95 -5.30
N LEU A 73 16.19 -12.06 -4.89
CA LEU A 73 16.78 -11.06 -5.79
C LEU A 73 17.49 -11.73 -6.98
N LEU A 74 18.25 -12.80 -6.73
CA LEU A 74 18.89 -13.58 -7.79
C LEU A 74 17.86 -14.14 -8.79
N GLN A 75 16.75 -14.70 -8.32
CA GLN A 75 15.69 -15.18 -9.23
C GLN A 75 15.05 -14.04 -10.01
N GLN A 76 14.79 -12.90 -9.36
CA GLN A 76 14.23 -11.71 -10.00
C GLN A 76 15.18 -11.10 -11.05
N SER A 77 16.49 -11.26 -10.90
CA SER A 77 17.47 -10.79 -11.89
C SER A 77 17.53 -11.64 -13.17
N LYS A 78 16.86 -12.80 -13.21
CA LYS A 78 16.82 -13.68 -14.40
C LYS A 78 15.81 -13.25 -15.46
N GLY A 79 14.99 -12.23 -15.19
CA GLY A 79 13.93 -11.79 -16.09
C GLY A 79 13.20 -10.55 -15.59
N PHE A 80 12.11 -10.17 -16.26
CA PHE A 80 11.23 -9.09 -15.81
C PHE A 80 10.03 -9.65 -15.04
N GLY A 81 9.72 -9.03 -13.90
CA GLY A 81 8.46 -9.23 -13.18
C GLY A 81 7.34 -8.33 -13.69
N ALA A 82 6.14 -8.49 -13.15
CA ALA A 82 4.99 -7.65 -13.53
C ALA A 82 5.21 -6.16 -13.19
N LEU A 83 5.78 -5.87 -12.02
CA LEU A 83 6.15 -4.51 -11.62
C LEU A 83 7.22 -3.90 -12.54
N ASP A 84 8.20 -4.71 -12.98
CA ASP A 84 9.24 -4.27 -13.92
C ASP A 84 8.61 -3.90 -15.25
N MET A 85 7.74 -4.76 -15.77
CA MET A 85 7.05 -4.52 -17.04
C MET A 85 6.11 -3.33 -16.98
N ARG A 86 5.44 -3.10 -15.85
CA ARG A 86 4.64 -1.89 -15.65
C ARG A 86 5.49 -0.62 -15.75
N ALA A 87 6.65 -0.60 -15.10
CA ALA A 87 7.57 0.54 -15.17
C ALA A 87 8.15 0.74 -16.58
N LEU A 88 8.52 -0.35 -17.28
CA LEU A 88 9.01 -0.30 -18.65
C LEU A 88 7.92 0.19 -19.63
N TYR A 89 6.70 -0.29 -19.47
CA TYR A 89 5.56 0.08 -20.32
C TYR A 89 5.13 1.53 -20.09
N ALA A 90 5.10 1.99 -18.84
CA ALA A 90 4.83 3.39 -18.52
C ALA A 90 5.85 4.32 -19.18
N ASP A 91 7.14 4.00 -19.11
CA ASP A 91 8.21 4.75 -19.80
C ASP A 91 8.01 4.78 -21.33
N ALA A 92 7.76 3.61 -21.95
CA ALA A 92 7.52 3.51 -23.39
C ALA A 92 6.27 4.26 -23.86
N SER A 93 5.27 4.40 -22.98
CA SER A 93 4.00 5.10 -23.25
C SER A 93 4.04 6.59 -22.89
N GLY A 94 5.15 7.09 -22.35
CA GLY A 94 5.27 8.48 -21.86
C GLY A 94 4.49 8.76 -20.57
N GLU A 95 4.10 7.72 -19.83
CA GLU A 95 3.40 7.83 -18.56
C GLU A 95 4.38 8.02 -17.39
N TYR A 96 4.03 8.89 -16.44
CA TYR A 96 4.83 9.07 -15.23
C TYR A 96 4.52 7.97 -14.21
N TYR A 97 5.52 7.14 -13.91
CA TYR A 97 5.45 6.13 -12.84
C TYR A 97 6.29 6.56 -11.62
N PRO A 98 5.68 7.14 -10.56
CA PRO A 98 6.43 7.61 -9.40
C PRO A 98 7.07 6.44 -8.63
N GLY A 99 8.37 6.54 -8.35
CA GLY A 99 9.05 5.68 -7.38
C GLY A 99 9.77 4.45 -7.93
N TYR A 100 9.63 4.10 -9.21
CA TYR A 100 10.34 2.98 -9.84
C TYR A 100 10.48 3.16 -11.35
N SER A 101 11.63 3.65 -11.83
CA SER A 101 11.81 4.00 -13.25
C SER A 101 12.24 2.82 -14.12
N ALA A 102 12.01 2.92 -15.44
CA ALA A 102 12.55 1.98 -16.42
C ALA A 102 14.08 1.84 -16.36
N SER A 103 14.81 2.94 -16.12
CA SER A 103 16.26 2.88 -15.90
C SER A 103 16.63 2.05 -14.68
N GLU A 104 15.88 2.21 -13.58
CA GLU A 104 16.12 1.46 -12.35
C GLU A 104 15.88 -0.04 -12.54
N VAL A 105 14.82 -0.41 -13.27
CA VAL A 105 14.57 -1.81 -13.67
C VAL A 105 15.78 -2.39 -14.38
N ILE A 106 16.30 -1.70 -15.41
CA ILE A 106 17.42 -2.20 -16.22
C ILE A 106 18.71 -2.26 -15.40
N ASP A 107 19.00 -1.26 -14.58
CA ASP A 107 20.18 -1.26 -13.70
C ASP A 107 20.13 -2.39 -12.67
N GLN A 108 18.95 -2.74 -12.17
CA GLN A 108 18.79 -3.93 -11.33
C GLN A 108 19.08 -5.22 -12.09
N LYS A 109 18.61 -5.36 -13.35
CA LYS A 109 18.92 -6.54 -14.17
C LYS A 109 20.40 -6.63 -14.54
N LEU A 110 21.06 -5.50 -14.74
CA LEU A 110 22.50 -5.42 -14.96
C LEU A 110 23.34 -5.53 -13.67
N LEU A 111 22.72 -5.81 -12.52
CA LEU A 111 23.38 -5.92 -11.21
C LEU A 111 24.16 -4.66 -10.82
N ARG A 112 23.78 -3.50 -11.35
CA ARG A 112 24.36 -2.20 -11.00
C ARG A 112 23.74 -1.61 -9.74
N ARG A 113 22.54 -2.09 -9.39
CA ARG A 113 21.78 -1.62 -8.22
C ARG A 113 21.17 -2.79 -7.45
N VAL A 114 21.15 -2.67 -6.12
CA VAL A 114 20.45 -3.59 -5.22
C VAL A 114 19.11 -2.97 -4.83
N ALA A 115 18.02 -3.71 -5.01
CA ALA A 115 16.73 -3.29 -4.49
C ALA A 115 16.78 -3.30 -2.94
N LEU A 116 16.36 -2.21 -2.29
CA LEU A 116 16.37 -2.13 -0.83
C LEU A 116 15.09 -2.75 -0.24
N PRO A 117 15.14 -3.30 1.00
CA PRO A 117 13.94 -3.79 1.67
C PRO A 117 12.88 -2.70 1.79
N ALA A 118 11.64 -3.08 1.52
CA ALA A 118 10.47 -2.21 1.63
C ALA A 118 10.42 -1.50 3.01
N THR A 119 10.23 -0.17 3.00
CA THR A 119 9.99 0.64 4.20
C THR A 119 8.67 0.25 4.90
N GLN A 120 8.46 0.66 6.16
CA GLN A 120 7.24 0.36 6.95
C GLN A 120 5.91 0.61 6.21
N ARG A 121 5.83 1.58 5.29
CA ARG A 121 4.62 1.81 4.49
C ARG A 121 4.23 0.63 3.59
N TYR A 122 5.21 -0.03 2.99
CA TYR A 122 5.02 -1.19 2.10
C TYR A 122 4.78 -2.50 2.87
N SER A 123 5.06 -2.55 4.18
CA SER A 123 4.72 -3.73 4.99
C SER A 123 3.22 -3.79 5.30
N GLY A 124 2.56 -2.62 5.39
CA GLY A 124 1.12 -2.50 5.53
C GLY A 124 0.32 -2.96 4.33
N GLU A 125 0.71 -2.53 3.13
CA GLU A 125 0.07 -2.95 1.88
C GLU A 125 0.16 -4.46 1.69
N LYS A 126 1.34 -5.07 1.91
CA LYS A 126 1.52 -6.53 1.84
C LYS A 126 0.67 -7.32 2.83
N LEU A 127 0.36 -6.71 3.98
CA LEU A 127 -0.49 -7.33 4.98
C LEU A 127 -1.95 -7.32 4.54
N LEU A 128 -2.42 -6.19 3.98
CA LEU A 128 -3.74 -6.07 3.38
C LEU A 128 -3.90 -6.98 2.15
N GLU A 129 -2.88 -7.11 1.31
CA GLU A 129 -2.87 -8.08 0.19
C GLU A 129 -3.03 -9.51 0.70
N ARG A 130 -2.30 -9.88 1.76
CA ARG A 130 -2.42 -11.22 2.36
C ARG A 130 -3.82 -11.45 2.91
N ILE A 131 -4.40 -10.46 3.60
CA ILE A 131 -5.75 -10.54 4.14
C ILE A 131 -6.76 -10.74 3.01
N ALA A 132 -6.74 -9.89 2.00
CA ALA A 132 -7.68 -9.97 0.89
C ALA A 132 -7.58 -11.27 0.10
N LYS A 133 -6.36 -11.79 -0.06
CA LYS A 133 -6.15 -13.11 -0.65
C LYS A 133 -6.86 -14.21 0.13
N THR A 134 -6.68 -14.24 1.46
CA THR A 134 -7.33 -15.23 2.32
C THR A 134 -8.85 -15.08 2.25
N VAL A 135 -9.36 -13.85 2.37
CA VAL A 135 -10.79 -13.54 2.26
C VAL A 135 -11.39 -14.09 0.96
N VAL A 136 -10.75 -13.82 -0.18
CA VAL A 136 -11.25 -14.26 -1.49
C VAL A 136 -11.20 -15.77 -1.65
N ILE A 137 -10.14 -16.43 -1.14
CA ILE A 137 -10.03 -17.89 -1.13
C ILE A 137 -11.22 -18.51 -0.41
N GLU A 138 -11.49 -18.05 0.81
CA GLU A 138 -12.52 -18.60 1.69
C GLU A 138 -13.94 -18.27 1.18
N GLN A 139 -14.21 -17.01 0.81
CA GLN A 139 -15.54 -16.58 0.34
C GLN A 139 -16.00 -17.28 -0.94
N HIS A 140 -15.05 -17.61 -1.82
CA HIS A 140 -15.35 -18.21 -3.12
C HIS A 140 -15.00 -19.71 -3.19
N GLY A 141 -14.56 -20.32 -2.09
CA GLY A 141 -14.20 -21.73 -2.03
C GLY A 141 -13.11 -22.09 -3.05
N LEU A 142 -12.11 -21.22 -3.21
CA LEU A 142 -11.03 -21.42 -4.17
C LEU A 142 -9.96 -22.35 -3.60
N GLU A 143 -9.51 -23.31 -4.39
CA GLU A 143 -8.28 -24.03 -4.07
C GLU A 143 -7.08 -23.29 -4.68
N ARG A 144 -6.00 -23.11 -3.91
CA ARG A 144 -4.82 -22.41 -4.41
C ARG A 144 -3.93 -23.33 -5.25
N SER A 145 -3.69 -22.99 -6.51
CA SER A 145 -2.74 -23.71 -7.37
C SER A 145 -1.30 -23.25 -7.12
N LEU A 146 -0.68 -23.76 -6.05
CA LEU A 146 0.73 -23.51 -5.75
C LEU A 146 1.67 -23.99 -6.87
N GLU A 147 1.27 -25.06 -7.57
CA GLU A 147 1.99 -25.59 -8.73
C GLU A 147 2.02 -24.56 -9.87
N ALA A 148 0.85 -24.05 -10.29
CA ALA A 148 0.78 -23.06 -11.37
C ALA A 148 1.54 -21.78 -10.98
N GLU A 149 1.35 -21.28 -9.75
CA GLU A 149 2.10 -20.12 -9.24
C GLU A 149 3.62 -20.35 -9.26
N GLY A 150 4.07 -21.55 -8.87
CA GLY A 150 5.48 -21.93 -8.90
C GLY A 150 6.04 -22.02 -10.32
N PHE A 151 5.26 -22.54 -11.27
CA PHE A 151 5.66 -22.64 -12.68
C PHE A 151 5.85 -21.27 -13.33
N ILE A 152 4.91 -20.35 -13.14
CA ILE A 152 5.01 -19.00 -13.72
C ILE A 152 6.15 -18.17 -13.09
N ALA A 153 6.49 -18.43 -11.82
CA ALA A 153 7.55 -17.73 -11.10
C ALA A 153 8.95 -18.24 -11.44
N LYS A 154 9.06 -19.38 -12.14
CA LYS A 154 10.35 -20.00 -12.45
C LYS A 154 10.88 -19.51 -13.78
N HIS A 155 12.14 -19.08 -13.77
CA HIS A 155 12.89 -18.85 -15.01
C HIS A 155 13.01 -20.17 -15.79
N ASP A 156 12.69 -20.13 -17.09
CA ASP A 156 12.74 -21.29 -17.96
C ASP A 156 13.40 -20.89 -19.28
N THR A 157 14.55 -21.51 -19.57
CA THR A 157 15.31 -21.27 -20.79
C THR A 157 14.78 -22.05 -21.99
N THR A 158 13.81 -22.94 -21.78
CA THR A 158 13.25 -23.79 -22.85
C THR A 158 12.05 -23.15 -23.55
N THR A 159 11.50 -22.06 -23.00
CA THR A 159 10.39 -21.33 -23.61
C THR A 159 10.88 -20.29 -24.62
N GLY A 160 10.00 -19.86 -25.53
CA GLY A 160 10.33 -18.86 -26.54
C GLY A 160 10.66 -17.47 -25.96
N VAL A 161 10.31 -17.24 -24.69
CA VAL A 161 10.48 -15.94 -24.03
C VAL A 161 11.03 -16.14 -22.60
N PRO A 162 12.33 -16.39 -22.43
CA PRO A 162 12.90 -16.84 -21.15
C PRO A 162 12.93 -15.76 -20.06
N TRP A 163 12.91 -14.50 -20.46
CA TRP A 163 12.91 -13.35 -19.55
C TRP A 163 11.57 -13.14 -18.83
N MET A 164 10.49 -13.81 -19.24
CA MET A 164 9.19 -13.69 -18.60
C MET A 164 9.14 -14.47 -17.29
N ILE A 165 8.99 -13.73 -16.18
CA ILE A 165 8.83 -14.28 -14.83
C ILE A 165 7.59 -13.65 -14.21
N GLY A 166 6.60 -14.47 -13.88
CA GLY A 166 5.35 -14.03 -13.27
C GLY A 166 5.23 -14.47 -11.82
N ARG A 167 5.06 -13.55 -10.88
CA ARG A 167 4.71 -13.90 -9.49
C ARG A 167 3.27 -13.50 -9.23
N ALA A 168 2.33 -14.37 -9.59
CA ALA A 168 0.92 -14.11 -9.31
C ALA A 168 0.68 -14.12 -7.78
N PRO A 169 -0.09 -13.16 -7.25
CA PRO A 169 -0.53 -13.18 -5.86
C PRO A 169 -1.33 -14.45 -5.51
N LEU A 170 -2.22 -14.84 -6.43
CA LEU A 170 -3.10 -16.00 -6.32
C LEU A 170 -3.47 -16.55 -7.70
N ILE A 171 -3.35 -17.87 -7.86
CA ILE A 171 -4.08 -18.62 -8.89
C ILE A 171 -5.06 -19.54 -8.17
N GLY A 172 -6.35 -19.23 -8.29
CA GLY A 172 -7.44 -19.99 -7.69
C GLY A 172 -8.00 -21.02 -8.65
N VAL A 173 -8.41 -22.17 -8.13
CA VAL A 173 -9.01 -23.28 -8.87
C VAL A 173 -10.40 -23.53 -8.31
N THR A 174 -11.37 -23.65 -9.21
CA THR A 174 -12.74 -24.06 -8.88
C THR A 174 -13.19 -25.08 -9.91
N GLY A 175 -13.33 -26.35 -9.50
CA GLY A 175 -13.49 -27.45 -10.45
C GLY A 175 -12.26 -27.54 -11.37
N ASP A 176 -12.49 -27.56 -12.68
CA ASP A 176 -11.41 -27.61 -13.68
C ASP A 176 -10.89 -26.23 -14.09
N SER A 177 -11.53 -25.15 -13.66
CA SER A 177 -11.21 -23.78 -14.09
C SER A 177 -10.12 -23.14 -13.23
N LYS A 178 -9.12 -22.53 -13.87
CA LYS A 178 -8.04 -21.77 -13.23
C LYS A 178 -8.22 -20.28 -13.46
N THR A 179 -8.33 -19.51 -12.39
CA THR A 179 -8.45 -18.05 -12.45
C THR A 179 -7.22 -17.39 -11.84
N LEU A 180 -6.64 -16.42 -12.55
CA LEU A 180 -5.54 -15.63 -12.04
C LEU A 180 -6.08 -14.36 -11.39
N PHE A 181 -5.60 -14.09 -10.17
CA PHE A 181 -5.97 -12.93 -9.39
C PHE A 181 -4.77 -12.02 -9.17
N ASP A 182 -4.97 -10.72 -9.38
CA ASP A 182 -4.06 -9.68 -8.91
C ASP A 182 -4.74 -8.90 -7.78
N ILE A 183 -3.93 -8.26 -6.92
CA ILE A 183 -4.44 -7.58 -5.72
C ILE A 183 -3.93 -6.15 -5.70
N GLN A 184 -4.87 -5.22 -5.66
CA GLN A 184 -4.61 -3.79 -5.56
C GLN A 184 -5.10 -3.26 -4.23
N VAL A 185 -4.21 -2.66 -3.45
CA VAL A 185 -4.57 -1.89 -2.26
C VAL A 185 -4.90 -0.46 -2.69
N ALA A 186 -6.16 -0.08 -2.57
CA ALA A 186 -6.64 1.27 -2.88
C ALA A 186 -6.64 2.13 -1.62
N THR A 187 -6.18 3.39 -1.76
CA THR A 187 -6.39 4.42 -0.74
C THR A 187 -7.71 5.13 -1.03
N GLU A 188 -8.46 5.52 0.01
CA GLU A 188 -9.74 6.21 -0.15
C GLU A 188 -9.59 7.43 -1.07
N GLY A 189 -10.33 7.46 -2.19
CA GLY A 189 -10.25 8.51 -3.22
C GLY A 189 -9.21 8.29 -4.33
N ASN A 190 -8.33 7.29 -4.22
CA ASN A 190 -7.34 6.90 -5.24
C ASN A 190 -7.61 5.46 -5.70
N ARG A 191 -8.65 5.30 -6.52
CA ARG A 191 -8.81 4.08 -7.34
C ARG A 191 -8.01 4.30 -8.61
N LEU A 192 -6.89 3.58 -8.79
CA LEU A 192 -6.37 3.42 -10.14
C LEU A 192 -7.41 2.57 -10.86
N LEU A 193 -8.16 3.17 -11.80
CA LEU A 193 -9.01 2.41 -12.70
C LEU A 193 -8.10 1.43 -13.45
N HIS A 194 -8.33 0.14 -13.21
CA HIS A 194 -7.83 -1.00 -13.99
C HIS A 194 -6.34 -0.93 -14.39
N ASP A 195 -5.44 -1.42 -13.51
CA ASP A 195 -4.07 -1.76 -13.94
C ASP A 195 -4.08 -3.05 -14.78
N GLU A 196 -4.60 -2.97 -16.01
CA GLU A 196 -4.68 -4.08 -16.95
C GLU A 196 -3.29 -4.61 -17.33
N THR A 197 -2.24 -3.79 -17.18
CA THR A 197 -0.86 -4.12 -17.52
C THR A 197 -0.33 -5.28 -16.68
N THR A 198 -0.50 -5.24 -15.35
CA THR A 198 0.00 -6.27 -14.44
C THR A 198 -0.68 -7.61 -14.69
N LEU A 199 -2.02 -7.63 -14.76
CA LEU A 199 -2.79 -8.84 -15.05
C LEU A 199 -2.50 -9.40 -16.45
N SER A 200 -2.39 -8.52 -17.46
CA SER A 200 -2.06 -8.95 -18.83
C SER A 200 -0.68 -9.56 -18.91
N TYR A 201 0.30 -8.98 -18.21
CA TYR A 201 1.64 -9.54 -18.14
C TYR A 201 1.68 -10.90 -17.43
N LEU A 202 0.99 -11.05 -16.31
CA LEU A 202 0.92 -12.32 -15.59
C LEU A 202 0.21 -13.40 -16.40
N SER A 203 -0.85 -13.04 -17.13
CA SER A 203 -1.53 -13.94 -18.08
C SER A 203 -0.59 -14.38 -19.21
N LEU A 204 0.21 -13.45 -19.75
CA LEU A 204 1.23 -13.75 -20.76
C LEU A 204 2.32 -14.69 -20.22
N CYS A 205 2.77 -14.49 -18.98
CA CYS A 205 3.68 -15.42 -18.29
C CYS A 205 3.07 -16.82 -18.15
N ALA A 206 1.79 -16.91 -17.77
CA ALA A 206 1.09 -18.19 -17.69
C ALA A 206 1.03 -18.89 -19.06
N ALA A 207 0.66 -18.17 -20.11
CA ALA A 207 0.64 -18.70 -21.48
C ALA A 207 2.02 -19.18 -21.94
N ASN A 208 3.09 -18.41 -21.67
CA ASN A 208 4.47 -18.78 -21.99
C ASN A 208 4.94 -20.06 -21.28
N LYS A 209 4.35 -20.40 -20.12
CA LYS A 209 4.64 -21.64 -19.37
C LYS A 209 3.62 -22.75 -19.62
N GLY A 210 2.68 -22.58 -20.56
CA GLY A 210 1.63 -23.57 -20.84
C GLY A 210 0.57 -23.71 -19.73
N VAL A 211 0.47 -22.72 -18.84
CA VAL A 211 -0.59 -22.67 -17.82
C VAL A 211 -1.83 -22.03 -18.43
N ALA A 212 -2.84 -22.85 -18.73
CA ALA A 212 -4.13 -22.36 -19.21
C ALA A 212 -4.90 -21.68 -18.07
N LEU A 213 -5.39 -20.47 -18.34
CA LEU A 213 -6.22 -19.66 -17.45
C LEU A 213 -7.58 -19.42 -18.10
N ASP A 214 -8.64 -19.57 -17.32
CA ASP A 214 -10.03 -19.38 -17.76
C ASP A 214 -10.56 -17.98 -17.43
N GLY A 215 -9.92 -17.28 -16.50
CA GLY A 215 -10.34 -15.96 -16.04
C GLY A 215 -9.21 -15.13 -15.45
N LEU A 216 -9.36 -13.82 -15.54
CA LEU A 216 -8.51 -12.82 -14.89
C LEU A 216 -9.40 -11.96 -13.97
N ILE A 217 -9.01 -11.81 -12.71
CA ILE A 217 -9.77 -11.02 -11.74
C ILE A 217 -8.83 -10.06 -11.02
N MET A 218 -9.24 -8.80 -10.93
CA MET A 218 -8.62 -7.82 -10.06
C MET A 218 -9.35 -7.80 -8.72
N ILE A 219 -8.61 -7.96 -7.62
CA ILE A 219 -9.09 -7.79 -6.25
C ILE A 219 -8.70 -6.38 -5.80
N THR A 220 -9.68 -5.54 -5.49
CA THR A 220 -9.44 -4.23 -4.89
C THR A 220 -9.74 -4.26 -3.41
N VAL A 221 -8.76 -3.87 -2.61
CA VAL A 221 -8.80 -3.82 -1.14
C VAL A 221 -8.79 -2.37 -0.71
N GLU A 222 -9.86 -1.93 -0.05
CA GLU A 222 -9.97 -0.61 0.55
C GLU A 222 -10.01 -0.80 2.06
N ALA A 223 -9.11 -0.14 2.79
CA ALA A 223 -9.08 -0.17 4.24
C ALA A 223 -9.05 1.25 4.81
N GLU A 224 -9.89 1.52 5.80
CA GLU A 224 -9.85 2.79 6.53
C GLU A 224 -8.48 2.96 7.21
N PRO A 225 -7.97 4.21 7.34
CA PRO A 225 -6.65 4.46 7.92
C PRO A 225 -6.48 3.88 9.34
N GLY A 226 -7.54 3.94 10.15
CA GLY A 226 -7.54 3.39 11.51
C GLY A 226 -7.38 1.88 11.53
N PHE A 227 -8.11 1.16 10.68
CA PHE A 227 -8.02 -0.29 10.56
C PHE A 227 -6.63 -0.73 10.09
N SER A 228 -6.11 -0.08 9.05
CA SER A 228 -4.78 -0.36 8.49
C SER A 228 -3.68 -0.17 9.52
N ALA A 229 -3.74 0.90 10.31
CA ALA A 229 -2.78 1.19 11.37
C ALA A 229 -2.80 0.11 12.46
N THR A 230 -3.99 -0.29 12.92
CA THR A 230 -4.17 -1.32 13.95
C THR A 230 -3.58 -2.66 13.51
N ILE A 231 -3.93 -3.13 12.31
CA ILE A 231 -3.46 -4.40 11.76
C ILE A 231 -1.93 -4.39 11.58
N GLN A 232 -1.37 -3.27 11.15
CA GLN A 232 0.09 -3.09 11.08
C GLN A 232 0.75 -3.12 12.45
N SER A 233 0.18 -2.43 13.44
CA SER A 233 0.70 -2.42 14.81
C SER A 233 0.74 -3.82 15.41
N ILE A 234 -0.33 -4.62 15.23
CA ILE A 234 -0.38 -6.02 15.69
C ILE A 234 0.72 -6.86 15.03
N ALA A 235 0.83 -6.79 13.69
CA ALA A 235 1.81 -7.57 12.95
C ALA A 235 3.28 -7.20 13.24
N GLN A 236 3.53 -6.02 13.80
CA GLN A 236 4.86 -5.57 14.21
C GLN A 236 5.28 -6.06 15.61
N VAL A 237 4.34 -6.54 16.43
CA VAL A 237 4.63 -7.00 17.81
C VAL A 237 5.52 -8.24 17.82
N SER A 238 5.20 -9.25 17.00
CA SER A 238 5.98 -10.49 16.89
C SER A 238 5.59 -11.28 15.64
N GLN A 239 6.39 -12.31 15.30
CA GLN A 239 6.06 -13.24 14.21
C GLN A 239 4.74 -13.99 14.47
N ASN A 240 4.48 -14.39 15.72
CA ASN A 240 3.21 -15.04 16.09
C ASN A 240 2.02 -14.08 15.95
N ALA A 241 2.19 -12.80 16.32
CA ALA A 241 1.13 -11.80 16.14
C ALA A 241 0.82 -11.55 14.66
N LYS A 242 1.85 -11.63 13.80
CA LYS A 242 1.68 -11.57 12.35
C LYS A 242 0.94 -12.80 11.78
N ASP A 243 1.17 -13.98 12.35
CA ASP A 243 0.46 -15.20 11.97
C ASP A 243 -1.01 -15.14 12.43
N MET A 244 -1.28 -14.57 13.61
CA MET A 244 -2.63 -14.31 14.12
C MET A 244 -3.43 -13.34 13.25
N VAL A 245 -2.80 -12.32 12.66
CA VAL A 245 -3.44 -11.48 11.62
C VAL A 245 -3.85 -12.29 10.40
N GLY A 246 -3.10 -13.35 10.07
CA GLY A 246 -3.47 -14.31 9.03
C GLY A 246 -4.71 -15.13 9.36
N GLU A 247 -4.86 -15.55 10.62
CA GLU A 247 -6.06 -16.25 11.11
C GLU A 247 -7.29 -15.32 11.14
N LEU A 248 -7.10 -14.07 11.56
CA LEU A 248 -8.15 -13.03 11.47
C LEU A 248 -8.65 -12.84 10.04
N ALA A 249 -7.78 -12.99 9.04
CA ALA A 249 -8.19 -12.87 7.64
C ALA A 249 -9.17 -13.96 7.19
N SER A 250 -9.09 -15.18 7.76
CA SER A 250 -10.06 -16.24 7.51
C SER A 250 -11.41 -15.92 8.15
N GLU A 251 -11.42 -15.34 9.34
CA GLU A 251 -12.66 -14.87 9.99
C GLU A 251 -13.30 -13.71 9.21
N PHE A 252 -12.49 -12.80 8.66
CA PHE A 252 -12.99 -11.72 7.81
C PHE A 252 -13.70 -12.21 6.55
N ALA A 253 -13.39 -13.42 6.07
CA ALA A 253 -14.09 -14.00 4.94
C ALA A 253 -15.57 -14.25 5.25
N LEU A 254 -15.87 -14.67 6.48
CA LEU A 254 -17.22 -14.93 6.97
C LEU A 254 -17.91 -13.63 7.36
N ASN A 255 -17.20 -12.75 8.05
CA ASN A 255 -17.71 -11.49 8.57
C ASN A 255 -16.73 -10.33 8.27
N MET A 256 -16.96 -9.62 7.17
CA MET A 256 -16.11 -8.48 6.77
C MET A 256 -16.18 -7.38 7.84
N PRO A 257 -15.06 -6.95 8.45
CA PRO A 257 -15.10 -5.93 9.48
C PRO A 257 -15.41 -4.55 8.89
N ASP A 258 -16.09 -3.71 9.68
CA ASP A 258 -16.29 -2.30 9.36
C ASP A 258 -14.93 -1.63 9.13
N GLY A 259 -14.80 -0.94 7.98
CA GLY A 259 -13.57 -0.29 7.57
C GLY A 259 -12.62 -1.15 6.73
N LEU A 260 -12.97 -2.40 6.39
CA LEU A 260 -12.32 -3.18 5.34
C LEU A 260 -13.34 -3.52 4.24
N ARG A 261 -12.98 -3.27 2.98
CA ARG A 261 -13.78 -3.65 1.83
C ARG A 261 -12.91 -4.37 0.82
N VAL A 262 -13.33 -5.58 0.44
CA VAL A 262 -12.74 -6.35 -0.64
C VAL A 262 -13.76 -6.40 -1.79
N SER A 263 -13.32 -6.10 -3.00
CA SER A 263 -14.17 -6.14 -4.20
C SER A 263 -13.43 -6.83 -5.33
N LEU A 264 -14.19 -7.54 -6.17
CA LEU A 264 -13.65 -8.30 -7.30
C LEU A 264 -14.20 -7.71 -8.60
N ALA A 265 -13.32 -7.53 -9.58
CA ALA A 265 -13.67 -7.11 -10.92
C ALA A 265 -13.06 -8.06 -11.94
N GLY A 266 -13.88 -8.67 -12.79
CA GLY A 266 -13.40 -9.45 -13.92
C GLY A 266 -12.69 -8.55 -14.93
N VAL A 267 -11.54 -8.99 -15.43
CA VAL A 267 -10.76 -8.28 -16.43
C VAL A 267 -10.78 -9.09 -17.72
N THR A 268 -11.13 -8.44 -18.83
CA THR A 268 -11.11 -9.11 -20.13
C THR A 268 -9.68 -9.15 -20.63
N PRO A 269 -9.15 -10.32 -21.05
CA PRO A 269 -7.82 -10.38 -21.65
C PRO A 269 -7.72 -9.40 -22.84
N ASN A 270 -6.64 -8.62 -22.88
CA ASN A 270 -6.33 -7.70 -23.97
C ASN A 270 -5.14 -8.25 -24.78
N PRO A 271 -5.38 -8.96 -25.89
CA PRO A 271 -4.31 -9.58 -26.68
C PRO A 271 -3.34 -8.56 -27.28
N GLN A 272 -3.84 -7.36 -27.60
CA GLN A 272 -3.00 -6.29 -28.15
C GLN A 272 -1.99 -5.81 -27.10
N LEU A 273 -2.47 -5.50 -25.89
CA LEU A 273 -1.59 -5.11 -24.77
C LEU A 273 -0.58 -6.22 -24.44
N MET A 274 -1.00 -7.49 -24.45
CA MET A 274 -0.08 -8.62 -24.24
C MET A 274 1.02 -8.68 -25.31
N GLN A 275 0.67 -8.44 -26.57
CA GLN A 275 1.65 -8.40 -27.66
C GLN A 275 2.63 -7.22 -27.48
N GLU A 276 2.11 -6.02 -27.17
CA GLU A 276 2.93 -4.84 -26.90
C GLU A 276 3.91 -5.07 -25.74
N LEU A 277 3.46 -5.73 -24.67
CA LEU A 277 4.30 -6.10 -23.53
C LEU A 277 5.36 -7.14 -23.91
N ALA A 278 5.02 -8.12 -24.74
CA ALA A 278 5.96 -9.12 -25.24
C ALA A 278 7.07 -8.46 -26.08
N ASP A 279 6.69 -7.63 -27.04
CA ASP A 279 7.61 -6.94 -27.94
C ASP A 279 8.52 -5.96 -27.18
N LEU A 280 7.92 -5.19 -26.26
CA LEU A 280 8.67 -4.28 -25.39
C LEU A 280 9.68 -5.05 -24.53
N GLY A 281 9.23 -6.08 -23.82
CA GLY A 281 10.09 -6.84 -22.93
C GLY A 281 11.23 -7.52 -23.69
N MET A 282 10.98 -8.04 -24.90
CA MET A 282 12.02 -8.60 -25.77
C MET A 282 13.03 -7.54 -26.18
N ALA A 283 12.56 -6.39 -26.68
CA ALA A 283 13.42 -5.29 -27.08
C ALA A 283 14.29 -4.77 -25.93
N ARG A 284 13.75 -4.69 -24.70
CA ARG A 284 14.51 -4.28 -23.52
C ARG A 284 15.47 -5.37 -23.03
N TRP A 285 15.06 -6.63 -23.05
CA TRP A 285 15.89 -7.73 -22.61
C TRP A 285 17.11 -7.91 -23.52
N GLU A 286 16.89 -8.06 -24.83
CA GLU A 286 17.98 -8.26 -25.78
C GLU A 286 18.80 -6.98 -25.99
N GLY A 287 18.12 -5.85 -26.19
CA GLY A 287 18.74 -4.58 -26.57
C GLY A 287 19.48 -3.87 -25.44
N ALA A 288 19.08 -4.05 -24.17
CA ALA A 288 19.67 -3.35 -23.03
C ALA A 288 20.32 -4.27 -21.99
N VAL A 289 19.65 -5.36 -21.60
CA VAL A 289 20.15 -6.26 -20.54
C VAL A 289 21.23 -7.20 -21.08
N MET A 290 20.92 -7.96 -22.13
CA MET A 290 21.84 -8.97 -22.70
C MET A 290 23.00 -8.35 -23.49
N SER A 291 22.87 -7.08 -23.90
CA SER A 291 23.96 -6.32 -24.54
C SER A 291 24.86 -5.58 -23.55
N GLY A 292 24.45 -5.45 -22.28
CA GLY A 292 25.13 -4.64 -21.26
C GLY A 292 25.00 -3.13 -21.45
N ALA A 293 24.27 -2.66 -22.48
CA ALA A 293 24.20 -1.25 -22.86
C ALA A 293 23.45 -0.38 -21.83
N GLY A 294 22.57 -0.97 -21.02
CA GLY A 294 21.65 -0.23 -20.15
C GLY A 294 20.56 0.49 -20.93
N LEU A 295 19.70 1.25 -20.23
CA LEU A 295 18.75 2.12 -20.89
C LEU A 295 19.33 3.53 -20.96
N THR A 296 19.61 4.04 -22.17
CA THR A 296 19.75 5.48 -22.38
C THR A 296 18.36 6.07 -22.35
N VAL A 297 17.83 6.27 -21.14
CA VAL A 297 16.58 7.04 -21.00
C VAL A 297 16.97 8.47 -21.31
N GLU A 298 16.64 8.95 -22.50
CA GLU A 298 16.20 10.34 -22.59
C GLU A 298 14.95 10.37 -21.72
N GLN A 299 15.12 10.56 -20.40
CA GLN A 299 14.01 10.98 -19.58
C GLN A 299 13.56 12.23 -20.30
N GLN A 300 12.42 12.15 -20.99
CA GLN A 300 11.59 13.30 -21.19
C GLN A 300 11.22 13.71 -19.76
N LYS A 301 12.15 14.39 -19.08
CA LYS A 301 11.85 15.14 -17.89
C LYS A 301 10.65 15.95 -18.34
N PRO A 302 9.46 15.71 -17.76
CA PRO A 302 8.31 16.51 -18.11
C PRO A 302 8.80 17.95 -18.04
N ALA A 303 8.61 18.68 -19.14
CA ALA A 303 9.22 19.99 -19.30
C ALA A 303 9.04 20.75 -17.99
N PRO A 304 10.13 21.24 -17.36
CA PRO A 304 10.03 21.87 -16.06
C PRO A 304 8.91 22.89 -16.13
N LEU A 305 8.01 22.84 -15.15
CA LEU A 305 6.87 23.73 -15.13
C LEU A 305 7.41 25.14 -15.33
N PRO A 306 6.92 25.91 -16.32
CA PRO A 306 7.43 27.24 -16.58
C PRO A 306 7.44 28.02 -15.26
N VAL A 307 8.52 28.75 -14.97
CA VAL A 307 8.66 29.51 -13.71
C VAL A 307 7.42 30.38 -13.47
N ALA A 308 6.81 30.88 -14.56
CA ALA A 308 5.58 31.67 -14.55
C ALA A 308 4.32 30.95 -14.01
N GLY A 309 4.32 29.62 -13.84
CA GLY A 309 3.18 28.85 -13.32
C GLY A 309 3.51 27.93 -12.13
N TYR A 310 4.77 27.90 -11.68
CA TYR A 310 5.19 27.03 -10.58
C TYR A 310 4.45 27.36 -9.27
N ASP A 311 4.39 28.64 -8.92
CA ASP A 311 3.75 29.08 -7.68
C ASP A 311 2.24 28.84 -7.71
N GLU A 312 1.59 29.06 -8.86
CA GLU A 312 0.15 28.82 -9.04
C GLU A 312 -0.20 27.33 -8.88
N VAL A 313 0.58 26.44 -9.49
CA VAL A 313 0.39 24.98 -9.35
C VAL A 313 0.69 24.52 -7.93
N ALA A 314 1.75 25.04 -7.31
CA ALA A 314 2.09 24.72 -5.93
C ALA A 314 1.00 25.20 -4.95
N ASP A 315 0.43 26.39 -5.17
CA ASP A 315 -0.70 26.90 -4.40
C ASP A 315 -1.95 26.04 -4.56
N ALA A 316 -2.27 25.63 -5.78
CA ALA A 316 -3.39 24.74 -6.05
C ALA A 316 -3.22 23.37 -5.37
N GLN A 317 -2.01 22.79 -5.42
CA GLN A 317 -1.69 21.52 -4.74
C GLN A 317 -1.81 21.63 -3.22
N ARG A 318 -1.25 22.70 -2.63
CA ARG A 318 -1.38 22.96 -1.18
C ARG A 318 -2.84 23.10 -0.77
N ARG A 319 -3.64 23.82 -1.57
CA ARG A 319 -5.07 24.01 -1.31
C ARG A 319 -5.84 22.69 -1.38
N TYR A 320 -5.52 21.83 -2.34
CA TYR A 320 -6.11 20.50 -2.46
C TYR A 320 -5.79 19.62 -1.24
N LEU A 321 -4.51 19.51 -0.85
CA LEU A 321 -4.10 18.75 0.33
C LEU A 321 -4.73 19.30 1.62
N GLY A 322 -4.78 20.63 1.74
CA GLY A 322 -5.44 21.29 2.86
C GLY A 322 -6.93 20.95 2.95
N ALA A 323 -7.64 20.89 1.82
CA ALA A 323 -9.04 20.51 1.76
C ALA A 323 -9.27 19.05 2.17
N GLN A 324 -8.43 18.14 1.69
CA GLN A 324 -8.50 16.73 2.03
C GLN A 324 -8.34 16.50 3.54
N ALA A 325 -7.39 17.19 4.18
CA ALA A 325 -7.19 17.09 5.62
C ALA A 325 -8.39 17.62 6.44
N VAL A 326 -8.97 18.75 6.02
CA VAL A 326 -10.16 19.33 6.68
C VAL A 326 -11.38 18.41 6.53
N GLU A 327 -11.57 17.79 5.36
CA GLU A 327 -12.66 16.83 5.13
C GLU A 327 -12.57 15.65 6.10
N GLN A 328 -11.39 15.03 6.23
CA GLN A 328 -11.18 13.90 7.13
C GLN A 328 -11.45 14.27 8.59
N ALA A 329 -10.94 15.43 9.05
CA ALA A 329 -11.19 15.92 10.41
C ALA A 329 -12.67 16.20 10.66
N ALA A 330 -13.37 16.84 9.72
CA ALA A 330 -14.79 17.15 9.83
C ALA A 330 -15.67 15.89 9.88
N LYS A 331 -15.34 14.85 9.10
CA LYS A 331 -16.03 13.55 9.17
C LYS A 331 -15.94 12.92 10.56
N SER A 332 -14.75 12.96 11.17
CA SER A 332 -14.51 12.43 12.53
C SER A 332 -15.31 13.17 13.60
N GLU A 333 -15.27 14.51 13.61
CA GLU A 333 -16.01 15.31 14.60
C GLU A 333 -17.53 15.17 14.45
N ARG A 334 -18.04 15.08 13.21
CA ARG A 334 -19.46 14.82 12.97
C ARG A 334 -19.92 13.50 13.62
N GLN A 335 -19.11 12.46 13.52
CA GLN A 335 -19.45 11.15 14.10
C GLN A 335 -19.51 11.22 15.63
N LYS A 336 -18.56 11.92 16.27
CA LYS A 336 -18.57 12.14 17.73
C LYS A 336 -19.82 12.91 18.18
N ALA A 337 -20.15 14.00 17.49
CA ALA A 337 -21.33 14.81 17.80
C ALA A 337 -22.63 14.02 17.65
N LYS A 338 -22.72 13.16 16.63
CA LYS A 338 -23.87 12.26 16.42
C LYS A 338 -24.09 11.34 17.64
N ILE A 339 -23.04 10.64 18.07
CA ILE A 339 -23.11 9.71 19.21
C ILE A 339 -23.49 10.44 20.50
N GLN A 340 -22.91 11.62 20.72
CA GLN A 340 -23.23 12.44 21.89
C GLN A 340 -24.72 12.83 21.89
N TYR A 341 -25.24 13.29 20.76
CA TYR A 341 -26.64 13.68 20.62
C TYR A 341 -27.61 12.52 20.92
N GLU A 342 -27.36 11.34 20.32
CA GLU A 342 -28.17 10.13 20.54
C GLU A 342 -28.18 9.71 22.02
N ASN A 343 -27.04 9.80 22.71
CA ASN A 343 -26.93 9.47 24.13
C ASN A 343 -27.69 10.46 25.04
N VAL A 344 -27.65 11.76 24.75
CA VAL A 344 -28.36 12.78 25.54
C VAL A 344 -29.87 12.61 25.42
N VAL A 345 -30.38 12.38 24.20
CA VAL A 345 -31.83 12.18 24.00
C VAL A 345 -32.31 10.94 24.75
N ARG A 346 -31.57 9.82 24.63
CA ARG A 346 -31.90 8.57 25.33
C ARG A 346 -31.99 8.78 26.85
N ALA A 347 -30.99 9.43 27.46
CA ALA A 347 -30.97 9.66 28.91
C ALA A 347 -32.13 10.56 29.40
N LEU A 348 -32.54 11.54 28.59
CA LEU A 348 -33.67 12.40 28.90
C LEU A 348 -35.02 11.66 28.77
N GLU A 349 -35.18 10.80 27.76
CA GLU A 349 -36.42 10.03 27.56
C GLU A 349 -36.61 9.02 28.71
N GLU A 350 -35.52 8.40 29.18
CA GLU A 350 -35.52 7.51 30.35
C GLU A 350 -36.00 8.22 31.63
N THR A 351 -35.74 9.52 31.76
CA THR A 351 -36.07 10.30 32.96
C THR A 351 -37.43 11.00 32.87
N HIS A 352 -37.82 11.44 31.67
CA HIS A 352 -38.95 12.34 31.47
C HIS A 352 -40.06 11.78 30.55
N GLY A 353 -39.87 10.60 29.96
CA GLY A 353 -40.75 10.05 28.94
C GLY A 353 -40.59 10.77 27.59
N ASP A 354 -41.58 10.64 26.71
CA ASP A 354 -41.55 11.30 25.40
C ASP A 354 -41.58 12.83 25.53
N PHE A 355 -40.69 13.51 24.81
CA PHE A 355 -40.63 14.98 24.75
C PHE A 355 -40.39 15.47 23.33
N GLU A 356 -40.76 16.73 23.08
CA GLU A 356 -40.46 17.37 21.80
C GLU A 356 -39.03 17.90 21.80
N LEU A 357 -38.28 17.56 20.75
CA LEU A 357 -36.92 18.06 20.58
C LEU A 357 -36.94 19.56 20.24
N PRO A 358 -35.98 20.35 20.75
CA PRO A 358 -35.95 21.79 20.54
C PRO A 358 -35.67 22.19 19.09
N LEU A 359 -35.11 21.28 18.29
CA LEU A 359 -34.86 21.47 16.85
C LEU A 359 -35.59 20.40 16.06
N LYS A 360 -36.14 20.79 14.90
CA LYS A 360 -36.72 19.84 13.93
C LYS A 360 -35.68 18.85 13.38
N TYR A 361 -34.41 19.27 13.30
CA TYR A 361 -33.32 18.47 12.76
C TYR A 361 -32.00 18.65 13.54
N PRO A 362 -31.15 17.61 13.61
CA PRO A 362 -31.44 16.23 13.22
C PRO A 362 -32.60 15.65 14.04
N ALA A 363 -33.47 14.86 13.41
CA ALA A 363 -34.56 14.21 14.11
C ALA A 363 -34.07 12.90 14.74
N ILE A 364 -34.79 12.40 15.73
CA ILE A 364 -34.53 11.10 16.32
C ILE A 364 -35.55 10.11 15.79
N GLN A 365 -35.05 9.07 15.12
CA GLN A 365 -35.87 7.93 14.74
C GLN A 365 -35.76 6.87 15.81
N THR A 366 -36.91 6.44 16.34
CA THR A 366 -37.02 5.23 17.13
C THR A 366 -36.94 4.03 16.19
N ARG A 367 -35.94 3.19 16.37
CA ARG A 367 -35.83 1.87 15.74
C ARG A 367 -35.95 0.82 16.82
N ILE A 368 -36.76 -0.19 16.56
CA ILE A 368 -36.70 -1.40 17.37
C ILE A 368 -35.49 -2.18 16.87
N THR A 369 -34.53 -2.36 17.75
CA THR A 369 -33.31 -3.12 17.52
C THR A 369 -33.13 -4.08 18.68
N THR A 370 -32.56 -5.26 18.45
CA THR A 370 -32.33 -6.19 19.55
C THR A 370 -31.37 -5.58 20.59
N ASP A 371 -31.72 -5.67 21.87
CA ASP A 371 -30.82 -5.48 23.00
C ASP A 371 -29.86 -6.65 23.03
N TRP A 372 -28.77 -6.49 22.30
CA TRP A 372 -27.74 -7.51 22.20
C TRP A 372 -27.11 -7.81 23.57
N GLY A 373 -27.12 -6.87 24.51
CA GLY A 373 -26.64 -7.10 25.88
C GLY A 373 -27.54 -8.07 26.63
N ALA A 374 -28.83 -7.73 26.72
CA ALA A 374 -29.81 -8.58 27.38
C ALA A 374 -29.94 -9.96 26.70
N ALA A 375 -29.86 -10.00 25.36
CA ALA A 375 -29.88 -11.25 24.60
C ALA A 375 -28.66 -12.12 24.89
N ALA A 376 -27.46 -11.54 24.94
CA ALA A 376 -26.23 -12.25 25.27
C ALA A 376 -26.28 -12.80 26.71
N GLU A 377 -26.65 -11.97 27.69
CA GLU A 377 -26.77 -12.40 29.08
C GLU A 377 -27.77 -13.56 29.25
N TYR A 378 -28.92 -13.48 28.59
CA TYR A 378 -29.91 -14.56 28.63
C TYR A 378 -29.39 -15.86 28.02
N ILE A 379 -28.73 -15.79 26.86
CA ILE A 379 -28.19 -16.98 26.18
C ILE A 379 -27.03 -17.57 27.00
N GLU A 380 -26.20 -16.73 27.62
CA GLU A 380 -25.17 -17.16 28.55
C GLU A 380 -25.77 -17.92 29.74
N GLU A 381 -26.77 -17.35 30.42
CA GLU A 381 -27.35 -17.93 31.64
C GLU A 381 -28.20 -19.17 31.36
N VAL A 382 -29.02 -19.14 30.31
CA VAL A 382 -30.01 -20.21 30.03
C VAL A 382 -29.42 -21.35 29.23
N ALA A 383 -28.51 -21.07 28.31
CA ALA A 383 -27.90 -22.07 27.44
C ALA A 383 -26.43 -22.39 27.79
N ASN A 384 -25.88 -21.78 28.85
CA ASN A 384 -24.52 -21.98 29.32
C ASN A 384 -23.47 -21.77 28.20
N VAL A 385 -23.71 -20.76 27.36
CA VAL A 385 -22.83 -20.41 26.24
C VAL A 385 -21.72 -19.49 26.73
N PRO A 386 -20.43 -19.78 26.45
CA PRO A 386 -19.33 -18.93 26.90
C PRO A 386 -19.41 -17.51 26.33
N LYS A 387 -19.06 -16.49 27.14
CA LYS A 387 -19.02 -15.07 26.72
C LYS A 387 -18.26 -14.83 25.42
N SER A 388 -17.18 -15.56 25.17
CA SER A 388 -16.39 -15.45 23.93
C SER A 388 -17.19 -15.73 22.64
N ARG A 389 -18.31 -16.45 22.76
CA ARG A 389 -19.22 -16.77 21.65
C ARG A 389 -20.43 -15.82 21.54
N LEU A 390 -20.52 -14.81 22.40
CA LEU A 390 -21.66 -13.87 22.45
C LEU A 390 -21.22 -12.40 22.44
N TYR A 391 -19.98 -12.11 22.84
CA TYR A 391 -19.44 -10.76 22.93
C TYR A 391 -18.27 -10.59 21.96
N GLU A 392 -17.97 -9.34 21.61
CA GLU A 392 -16.68 -8.97 21.06
C GLU A 392 -15.61 -9.32 22.08
N THR A 393 -14.58 -10.03 21.65
CA THR A 393 -13.46 -10.41 22.51
C THR A 393 -12.21 -9.78 21.96
N GLU A 394 -11.62 -8.90 22.75
CA GLU A 394 -10.31 -8.32 22.46
C GLU A 394 -9.31 -8.98 23.41
N VAL A 395 -8.15 -9.39 22.94
CA VAL A 395 -7.14 -9.98 23.81
C VAL A 395 -6.33 -8.85 24.44
N ASP A 396 -6.23 -8.81 25.78
CA ASP A 396 -5.32 -7.90 26.49
C ASP A 396 -3.87 -8.29 26.17
N ALA A 397 -3.37 -7.76 25.06
CA ALA A 397 -2.05 -8.09 24.54
C ALA A 397 -0.93 -7.80 25.55
N ARG A 398 -1.14 -6.81 26.43
CA ARG A 398 -0.15 -6.45 27.46
C ARG A 398 -0.14 -7.48 28.59
N ARG A 399 -1.30 -7.91 29.10
CA ARG A 399 -1.38 -8.95 30.14
C ARG A 399 -0.99 -10.32 29.61
N LEU A 400 -1.36 -10.65 28.38
CA LEU A 400 -0.94 -11.89 27.72
C LEU A 400 0.58 -11.93 27.53
N SER A 401 1.18 -10.83 27.07
CA SER A 401 2.65 -10.72 26.93
C SER A 401 3.36 -10.89 28.27
N LEU A 402 2.89 -10.22 29.33
CA LEU A 402 3.46 -10.33 30.68
C LEU A 402 3.31 -11.74 31.27
N ALA A 403 2.18 -12.40 31.03
CA ALA A 403 1.95 -13.77 31.49
C ALA A 403 2.83 -14.78 30.73
N TYR A 404 3.05 -14.56 29.44
CA TYR A 404 3.92 -15.39 28.61
C TYR A 404 5.40 -15.21 28.96
N GLU A 405 5.85 -13.97 29.21
CA GLU A 405 7.19 -13.68 29.75
C GLU A 405 7.42 -14.31 31.13
N ALA A 406 6.35 -14.43 31.93
CA ALA A 406 6.37 -15.13 33.21
C ALA A 406 6.27 -16.67 33.09
N GLY A 407 6.20 -17.22 31.87
CA GLY A 407 6.12 -18.67 31.63
C GLY A 407 4.75 -19.29 31.98
N SER A 408 3.68 -18.51 31.96
CA SER A 408 2.32 -18.97 32.24
C SER A 408 1.78 -19.83 31.09
N ASN A 409 1.16 -20.97 31.44
CA ASN A 409 0.45 -21.86 30.51
C ASN A 409 -1.07 -21.66 30.54
N GLU A 410 -1.53 -20.53 31.08
CA GLU A 410 -2.96 -20.20 31.11
C GLU A 410 -3.49 -20.01 29.68
N PRO A 411 -4.69 -20.53 29.36
CA PRO A 411 -5.26 -20.40 28.02
C PRO A 411 -5.56 -18.94 27.68
N VAL A 412 -5.48 -18.59 26.38
CA VAL A 412 -5.72 -17.22 25.86
C VAL A 412 -7.04 -16.63 26.36
N SER A 413 -8.05 -17.49 26.57
CA SER A 413 -9.35 -17.11 27.14
C SER A 413 -9.32 -16.47 28.52
N LYS A 414 -8.23 -16.62 29.30
CA LYS A 414 -8.04 -15.89 30.57
C LYS A 414 -7.55 -14.45 30.38
N PHE A 415 -7.13 -14.09 29.18
CA PHE A 415 -6.62 -12.77 28.81
C PHE A 415 -7.55 -12.05 27.83
N GLU A 416 -8.67 -12.66 27.48
CA GLU A 416 -9.75 -12.02 26.74
C GLU A 416 -10.40 -10.94 27.62
N ILE A 417 -10.39 -9.72 27.11
CA ILE A 417 -11.25 -8.63 27.54
C ILE A 417 -12.56 -8.83 26.77
N VAL A 418 -13.62 -9.10 27.53
CA VAL A 418 -14.98 -9.13 27.00
C VAL A 418 -15.38 -7.67 26.72
N GLY A 419 -15.56 -7.36 25.44
CA GLY A 419 -16.06 -6.10 24.91
C GLY A 419 -17.58 -6.04 24.91
N LYS A 420 -18.14 -5.29 23.96
CA LYS A 420 -19.60 -5.17 23.82
C LYS A 420 -20.22 -6.44 23.22
N PRO A 421 -21.51 -6.70 23.42
CA PRO A 421 -22.22 -7.83 22.80
C PRO A 421 -22.13 -7.79 21.27
N ASP A 422 -21.98 -8.95 20.63
CA ASP A 422 -21.82 -9.10 19.18
C ASP A 422 -23.16 -9.55 18.55
N PRO A 423 -23.86 -8.66 17.82
CA PRO A 423 -25.18 -8.92 17.24
C PRO A 423 -25.27 -10.20 16.41
N ASP A 424 -24.23 -10.47 15.62
CA ASP A 424 -24.24 -11.54 14.64
C ASP A 424 -23.99 -12.88 15.34
N LYS A 425 -23.02 -12.93 16.26
CA LYS A 425 -22.78 -14.11 17.11
C LYS A 425 -24.02 -14.50 17.92
N ILE A 426 -24.69 -13.51 18.51
CA ILE A 426 -25.91 -13.72 19.30
C ILE A 426 -27.04 -14.24 18.42
N THR A 427 -27.20 -13.69 17.22
CA THR A 427 -28.21 -14.13 16.25
C THR A 427 -27.98 -15.57 15.81
N ASP A 428 -26.73 -15.94 15.50
CA ASP A 428 -26.38 -17.28 15.08
C ASP A 428 -26.56 -18.31 16.20
N ILE A 429 -26.08 -18.01 17.41
CA ILE A 429 -26.25 -18.89 18.57
C ILE A 429 -27.75 -19.04 18.90
N ALA A 430 -28.52 -17.94 18.92
CA ALA A 430 -29.94 -17.99 19.19
C ALA A 430 -30.68 -18.86 18.17
N LYS A 431 -30.34 -18.74 16.87
CA LYS A 431 -30.89 -19.56 15.80
C LYS A 431 -30.52 -21.04 15.95
N GLN A 432 -29.27 -21.35 16.30
CA GLN A 432 -28.82 -22.73 16.53
C GLN A 432 -29.54 -23.39 17.72
N LEU A 433 -29.83 -22.61 18.76
CA LEU A 433 -30.50 -23.07 19.97
C LEU A 433 -32.03 -23.00 19.90
N GLY A 434 -32.59 -22.43 18.82
CA GLY A 434 -34.03 -22.21 18.69
C GLY A 434 -34.59 -21.17 19.68
N ILE A 435 -33.74 -20.25 20.17
CA ILE A 435 -34.11 -19.16 21.07
C ILE A 435 -34.63 -18.00 20.21
N SER A 436 -35.86 -17.54 20.49
CA SER A 436 -36.38 -16.33 19.85
C SER A 436 -35.69 -15.09 20.43
N LEU A 437 -35.26 -14.18 19.55
CA LEU A 437 -34.69 -12.89 19.95
C LEU A 437 -35.74 -11.78 20.14
N GLU A 438 -37.01 -12.05 19.81
CA GLU A 438 -38.11 -11.10 19.98
C GLU A 438 -38.25 -10.54 21.41
N PRO A 439 -38.04 -11.31 22.49
CA PRO A 439 -38.11 -10.80 23.86
C PRO A 439 -37.05 -9.74 24.19
N PHE A 440 -35.95 -9.70 23.42
CA PHE A 440 -34.88 -8.72 23.60
C PHE A 440 -35.03 -7.51 22.69
N ALA A 441 -36.18 -7.30 22.06
CA ALA A 441 -36.41 -6.08 21.29
C ALA A 441 -36.22 -4.83 22.18
N ALA A 442 -35.15 -4.07 21.94
CA ALA A 442 -34.92 -2.76 22.53
C ALA A 442 -35.28 -1.63 21.58
N VAL A 443 -35.50 -0.48 22.17
CA VAL A 443 -35.81 0.75 21.46
C VAL A 443 -34.50 1.53 21.33
N GLN A 444 -33.88 1.54 20.14
CA GLN A 444 -32.73 2.37 19.83
C GLN A 444 -33.16 3.69 19.17
N LYS A 445 -32.47 4.76 19.54
CA LYS A 445 -32.71 6.12 19.03
C LYS A 445 -31.56 6.49 18.10
N THR A 446 -31.87 6.77 16.84
CA THR A 446 -30.87 7.12 15.82
C THR A 446 -31.12 8.52 15.27
N ALA A 447 -30.08 9.33 15.23
CA ALA A 447 -30.12 10.66 14.66
C ALA A 447 -30.16 10.59 13.13
N ILE A 448 -31.21 11.16 12.55
CA ILE A 448 -31.42 11.26 11.12
C ILE A 448 -31.42 12.73 10.71
N SER A 449 -30.49 13.09 9.83
CA SER A 449 -30.52 14.36 9.14
C SER A 449 -31.32 14.22 7.85
N PRO A 450 -32.12 15.23 7.48
CA PRO A 450 -32.91 15.15 6.26
C PRO A 450 -31.98 15.22 5.05
N THR A 451 -32.11 14.24 4.16
CA THR A 451 -31.41 14.21 2.86
C THR A 451 -32.08 15.14 1.85
N THR A 452 -33.36 15.47 2.06
CA THR A 452 -34.13 16.43 1.26
C THR A 452 -35.05 17.25 2.17
N THR A 453 -34.87 18.57 2.17
CA THR A 453 -35.79 19.54 2.81
C THR A 453 -36.40 20.45 1.74
N ARG A 454 -37.54 21.09 2.01
CA ARG A 454 -38.22 22.01 1.08
C ARG A 454 -38.68 23.27 1.83
N GLY A 455 -38.96 24.34 1.09
CA GLY A 455 -39.52 25.58 1.65
C GLY A 455 -38.55 26.31 2.58
N GLU A 456 -39.06 26.96 3.62
CA GLU A 456 -38.30 27.80 4.56
C GLU A 456 -37.19 27.03 5.29
N GLU A 457 -37.43 25.76 5.62
CA GLU A 457 -36.46 24.87 6.27
C GLU A 457 -35.26 24.57 5.37
N PHE A 458 -35.49 24.43 4.06
CA PHE A 458 -34.42 24.32 3.08
C PHE A 458 -33.61 25.60 3.01
N SER A 459 -34.26 26.76 3.01
CA SER A 459 -33.58 28.06 2.98
C SER A 459 -32.66 28.25 4.19
N VAL A 460 -33.16 28.02 5.41
CA VAL A 460 -32.37 28.18 6.64
C VAL A 460 -31.19 27.21 6.71
N LEU A 461 -31.39 25.93 6.36
CA LEU A 461 -30.30 24.95 6.33
C LEU A 461 -29.28 25.26 5.22
N THR A 462 -29.73 25.83 4.10
CA THR A 462 -28.84 26.25 3.01
C THR A 462 -28.03 27.47 3.41
N GLU A 463 -28.63 28.47 4.07
CA GLU A 463 -27.92 29.61 4.65
C GLU A 463 -26.88 29.18 5.69
N HIS A 464 -27.25 28.25 6.57
CA HIS A 464 -26.30 27.68 7.53
C HIS A 464 -25.15 26.93 6.83
N ARG A 465 -25.45 26.15 5.78
CA ARG A 465 -24.42 25.50 4.95
C ARG A 465 -23.52 26.51 4.24
N ALA A 466 -24.06 27.64 3.79
CA ALA A 466 -23.29 28.70 3.15
C ALA A 466 -22.31 29.35 4.15
N ALA A 467 -22.78 29.66 5.36
CA ALA A 467 -21.92 30.18 6.43
C ALA A 467 -20.84 29.15 6.85
N ALA A 468 -21.22 27.87 6.94
CA ALA A 468 -20.28 26.79 7.21
C ALA A 468 -19.26 26.62 6.06
N HIS A 469 -19.68 26.81 4.81
CA HIS A 469 -18.79 26.74 3.65
C HIS A 469 -17.70 27.82 3.72
N GLU A 470 -18.04 29.04 4.14
CA GLU A 470 -17.07 30.11 4.34
C GLU A 470 -16.04 29.74 5.43
N ALA A 471 -16.50 29.24 6.58
CA ALA A 471 -15.63 28.78 7.66
C ALA A 471 -14.73 27.61 7.25
N VAL A 472 -15.27 26.63 6.51
CA VAL A 472 -14.52 25.50 5.96
C VAL A 472 -13.50 26.00 4.94
N SER A 473 -13.87 26.91 4.05
CA SER A 473 -12.92 27.50 3.09
C SER A 473 -11.77 28.21 3.80
N ALA A 474 -12.05 28.93 4.90
CA ALA A 474 -11.02 29.56 5.72
C ALA A 474 -10.08 28.54 6.37
N LEU A 475 -10.62 27.43 6.90
CA LEU A 475 -9.83 26.32 7.44
C LEU A 475 -8.98 25.62 6.37
N VAL A 476 -9.52 25.43 5.16
CA VAL A 476 -8.76 24.90 4.02
C VAL A 476 -7.59 25.82 3.70
N THR A 477 -7.82 27.13 3.63
CA THR A 477 -6.75 28.12 3.41
C THR A 477 -5.72 28.11 4.54
N GLN A 478 -6.15 27.97 5.80
CA GLN A 478 -5.24 27.88 6.93
C GLN A 478 -4.38 26.61 6.86
N SER A 479 -5.01 25.46 6.60
CA SER A 479 -4.36 24.16 6.44
C SER A 479 -3.35 24.19 5.28
N ALA A 480 -3.75 24.72 4.12
CA ALA A 480 -2.91 24.87 2.94
C ALA A 480 -1.66 25.74 3.20
N ASN A 481 -1.76 26.69 4.13
CA ASN A 481 -0.67 27.57 4.54
C ASN A 481 0.13 27.06 5.74
N SER A 482 -0.17 25.85 6.24
CA SER A 482 0.56 25.24 7.34
C SER A 482 2.06 25.14 7.04
N PRO A 483 2.94 25.39 8.03
CA PRO A 483 4.39 25.17 7.90
C PRO A 483 4.73 23.74 7.44
N THR A 484 3.92 22.75 7.81
CA THR A 484 4.14 21.34 7.43
C THR A 484 3.97 21.09 5.93
N LEU A 485 3.03 21.79 5.26
CA LEU A 485 2.87 21.71 3.79
C LEU A 485 3.85 22.62 3.04
N ARG A 486 4.61 23.43 3.76
CA ARG A 486 5.69 24.28 3.24
C ARG A 486 7.07 23.71 3.52
N ASP A 487 7.15 22.50 4.08
CA ASP A 487 8.40 21.80 4.30
C ASP A 487 9.10 21.53 2.97
N GLY A 488 10.35 21.96 2.84
CA GLY A 488 11.14 21.83 1.61
C GLY A 488 11.34 20.38 1.15
N THR A 489 11.18 19.39 2.03
CA THR A 489 11.22 17.97 1.69
C THR A 489 10.04 17.51 0.81
N LEU A 490 8.94 18.27 0.81
CA LEU A 490 7.75 18.00 -0.01
C LEU A 490 7.84 18.62 -1.42
N TYR A 491 8.82 19.48 -1.67
CA TYR A 491 9.00 20.16 -2.95
C TYR A 491 10.14 19.52 -3.74
N LYS A 492 9.90 19.25 -5.03
CA LYS A 492 10.99 19.03 -5.98
C LYS A 492 11.75 20.37 -6.10
N SER A 493 13.09 20.35 -6.11
CA SER A 493 13.87 21.59 -6.22
C SER A 493 13.35 22.45 -7.38
N PRO A 494 13.11 23.76 -7.17
CA PRO A 494 12.66 24.62 -8.26
C PRO A 494 13.68 24.56 -9.40
N PRO A 495 13.24 24.65 -10.67
CA PRO A 495 14.18 24.71 -11.78
C PRO A 495 15.13 25.87 -11.54
N GLY A 496 16.41 25.56 -11.31
CA GLY A 496 17.44 26.58 -11.18
C GLY A 496 17.44 27.47 -12.43
N PRO A 497 17.80 28.76 -12.32
CA PRO A 497 17.92 29.60 -13.49
C PRO A 497 18.82 28.90 -14.51
N ALA A 498 18.34 28.76 -15.74
CA ALA A 498 19.09 28.13 -16.81
C ALA A 498 20.50 28.74 -16.82
N LYS A 499 21.53 27.91 -16.61
CA LYS A 499 22.91 28.33 -16.86
C LYS A 499 22.96 28.70 -18.34
N THR A 500 22.90 29.99 -18.63
CA THR A 500 23.22 30.51 -19.95
C THR A 500 24.63 30.05 -20.26
N ALA A 501 24.75 29.23 -21.31
CA ALA A 501 26.03 28.85 -21.86
C ALA A 501 26.78 30.14 -22.26
N GLY A 502 27.99 30.29 -21.69
CA GLY A 502 29.10 31.12 -22.15
C GLY A 502 28.79 32.49 -22.74
N VAL A 503 29.02 33.54 -21.95
CA VAL A 503 29.78 34.69 -22.44
C VAL A 503 30.80 35.04 -21.34
N ASP A 504 32.07 34.75 -21.60
CA ASP A 504 33.19 35.37 -20.89
C ASP A 504 33.06 36.88 -21.05
N LEU A 505 32.70 37.57 -19.97
CA LEU A 505 32.95 38.99 -19.82
C LEU A 505 34.09 39.13 -18.83
N GLU A 506 35.30 39.32 -19.37
CA GLU A 506 36.44 39.87 -18.62
C GLU A 506 35.97 41.13 -17.87
N PRO A 507 36.14 41.21 -16.54
CA PRO A 507 35.95 42.48 -15.86
C PRO A 507 37.12 43.41 -16.19
N ALA A 508 36.77 44.53 -16.82
CA ALA A 508 37.66 45.65 -17.11
C ALA A 508 38.45 46.06 -15.85
N ARG A 509 39.78 46.14 -16.01
CA ARG A 509 40.67 46.86 -15.10
C ARG A 509 40.33 48.35 -15.17
N GLU A 510 40.05 48.99 -14.04
CA GLU A 510 40.28 50.42 -13.87
C GLU A 510 40.48 50.82 -12.39
N HIS A 511 41.06 52.01 -12.21
CA HIS A 511 42.00 52.39 -11.16
C HIS A 511 41.41 52.96 -9.84
N GLY A 512 42.07 52.60 -8.71
CA GLY A 512 42.37 53.47 -7.54
C GLY A 512 41.20 53.90 -6.60
N PRO A 513 41.45 54.60 -5.47
CA PRO A 513 42.74 55.06 -4.93
C PRO A 513 42.96 54.89 -3.38
N SER A 514 44.21 55.17 -2.97
CA SER A 514 44.69 55.78 -1.72
C SER A 514 44.10 55.44 -0.34
N LYS A 515 44.94 54.81 0.50
CA LYS A 515 44.83 54.87 1.96
C LYS A 515 45.56 56.12 2.49
N MET A 516 44.85 56.97 3.23
CA MET A 516 45.42 58.00 4.10
C MET A 516 45.89 57.40 5.42
N ASN A 517 47.06 57.85 5.85
CA ASN A 517 47.65 57.70 7.17
C ASN A 517 46.72 58.17 8.30
N MET A 518 46.69 57.43 9.41
CA MET A 518 46.42 58.00 10.72
C MET A 518 47.69 57.93 11.56
N GLY A 519 48.15 59.08 12.03
CA GLY A 519 49.17 59.19 13.06
C GLY A 519 48.57 59.88 14.28
N VAL A 520 48.73 59.23 15.44
CA VAL A 520 49.27 59.81 16.67
C VAL A 520 50.24 58.78 17.23
#